data_AF-A0A9P7C1A6-F1
#
_entry.id   AF-A0A9P7C1A6-F1
#
_cell.length_a   1.000
_cell.length_b   1.000
_cell.length_c   1.000
_cell.angle_alpha   90.00
_cell.angle_beta   90.00
_cell.angle_gamma   90.00
#
_symmetry.space_group_name_H-M   'P 1'
#
loop_
_entity.id
_entity.type
_entity.pdbx_description
1 polymer ?
#
loop_
_entity_poly.entity_id
_entity_poly.type
_entity_poly.pdbx_seq_one_letter_code
_entity_poly.pdbx_strand_id
1 'polypeptide(L)'
;MHDKVDAIFGRDILPRLGIHLVGVATNWDDNKVKFDDSIEDSEYIPNVSNAGTPEEHEALLQALQSHIDKNQQIAVHSLCNLPEAVVQLNTPHGKHAHVRQYSIASKMMPIFDESVKTWLENGVIVQ
;
A
#
# COMPACT_ATOMS: atom_id res chain seq x y z
N MET A 1 10.57 45.49 10.13
CA MET A 1 11.08 44.62 9.05
C MET A 1 11.97 43.60 9.74
N HIS A 2 11.45 42.41 10.03
CA HIS A 2 12.23 41.38 10.72
C HIS A 2 12.99 40.59 9.66
N ASP A 3 14.29 40.83 9.56
CA ASP A 3 15.17 40.04 8.70
C ASP A 3 15.12 38.59 9.15
N LYS A 4 14.58 37.75 8.28
CA LYS A 4 14.45 36.31 8.52
C LYS A 4 15.83 35.70 8.34
N VAL A 5 16.55 35.51 9.44
CA VAL A 5 17.85 34.85 9.43
C VAL A 5 17.65 33.35 9.53
N ASP A 6 17.94 32.63 8.46
CA ASP A 6 17.99 31.17 8.49
C ASP A 6 19.34 30.74 9.09
N ALA A 7 19.29 30.00 10.21
CA ALA A 7 20.49 29.46 10.85
C ALA A 7 20.81 28.07 10.28
N ILE A 8 22.04 27.89 9.81
CA ILE A 8 22.55 26.60 9.32
C ILE A 8 23.33 25.94 10.44
N PHE A 9 22.85 24.78 10.89
CA PHE A 9 23.51 23.96 11.90
C PHE A 9 24.21 22.77 11.24
N GLY A 10 25.49 22.58 11.58
CA GLY A 10 26.24 21.39 11.19
C GLY A 10 25.75 20.13 11.91
N ARG A 11 26.05 18.95 11.37
CA ARG A 11 25.64 17.66 11.98
C ARG A 11 26.30 17.39 13.34
N ASP A 12 27.40 18.08 13.61
CA ASP A 12 28.20 18.00 14.84
C ASP A 12 27.50 18.63 16.06
N ILE A 13 26.65 19.64 15.86
CA ILE A 13 25.92 20.30 16.95
C ILE A 13 24.66 19.54 17.38
N LEU A 14 24.08 18.73 16.47
CA LEU A 14 22.80 18.06 16.69
C LEU A 14 22.78 17.15 17.94
N PRO A 15 23.81 16.31 18.21
CA PRO A 15 23.83 15.48 19.41
C PRO A 15 23.90 16.30 20.71
N ARG A 16 24.56 17.47 20.68
CA ARG A 16 24.64 18.37 21.84
C ARG A 16 23.31 19.05 22.15
N LEU A 17 22.44 19.15 21.14
CA LEU A 17 21.07 19.63 21.26
C LEU A 17 20.07 18.50 21.56
N GLY A 18 20.54 17.26 21.76
CA GLY A 18 19.68 16.09 21.98
C GLY A 18 18.92 15.62 20.72
N ILE A 19 19.34 16.09 19.54
CA ILE A 19 18.75 15.72 18.25
C ILE A 19 19.59 14.57 17.66
N HIS A 20 18.97 13.41 17.52
CA HIS A 20 19.61 12.23 16.95
C HIS A 20 19.03 11.93 15.56
N LEU A 21 19.89 11.92 14.54
CA LEU A 21 19.51 11.56 13.18
C LEU A 21 19.59 10.04 13.02
N VAL A 22 18.55 9.34 13.50
CA VAL A 22 18.47 7.86 13.50
C VAL A 22 17.43 7.38 12.49
N GLY A 23 17.68 6.22 11.87
CA GLY A 23 16.75 5.61 10.92
C GLY A 23 16.62 6.33 9.57
N VAL A 24 17.52 7.28 9.27
CA VAL A 24 17.55 7.94 7.96
C VAL A 24 18.22 6.99 6.96
N ALA A 25 17.58 6.81 5.79
CA ALA A 25 18.17 6.05 4.70
C ALA A 25 19.51 6.68 4.31
N THR A 26 20.61 5.96 4.54
CA THR A 26 21.96 6.36 4.17
C THR A 26 22.36 5.56 2.95
N ASN A 27 22.70 6.29 1.88
CA ASN A 27 23.36 5.73 0.72
C ASN A 27 24.88 5.77 1.02
N TRP A 28 25.54 4.62 1.07
CA TRP A 28 26.99 4.58 1.17
C TRP A 28 27.57 4.87 -0.21
N ASP A 29 28.68 5.62 -0.31
CA ASP A 29 29.31 5.99 -1.59
C ASP A 29 29.67 4.75 -2.46
N ASP A 30 29.69 3.57 -1.85
CA ASP A 30 29.99 2.28 -2.45
C ASP A 30 28.77 1.49 -2.94
N ASN A 31 27.57 2.09 -2.97
CA ASN A 31 26.35 1.49 -3.55
C ASN A 31 26.40 1.43 -5.08
N LYS A 32 27.52 0.97 -5.64
CA LYS A 32 27.54 0.44 -7.00
C LYS A 32 26.77 -0.86 -6.98
N VAL A 33 25.67 -0.91 -7.73
CA VAL A 33 24.95 -2.15 -8.04
C VAL A 33 25.99 -3.15 -8.56
N LYS A 34 26.37 -4.14 -7.73
CA LYS A 34 27.40 -5.14 -8.09
C LYS A 34 26.84 -6.18 -9.06
N PHE A 35 25.53 -6.37 -9.04
CA PHE A 35 24.78 -7.23 -9.93
C PHE A 35 23.39 -6.61 -10.07
N ASP A 36 23.00 -6.28 -11.29
CA ASP A 36 21.66 -5.79 -11.58
C ASP A 36 20.79 -7.02 -11.84
N ASP A 37 19.97 -7.38 -10.86
CA ASP A 37 19.00 -8.46 -10.94
C ASP A 37 17.62 -7.97 -11.41
N SER A 38 17.53 -6.72 -11.90
CA SER A 38 16.32 -6.24 -12.54
C SER A 38 16.01 -7.10 -13.77
N ILE A 39 14.80 -7.64 -13.79
CA ILE A 39 14.26 -8.28 -14.98
C ILE A 39 13.87 -7.15 -15.92
N GLU A 40 14.48 -7.14 -17.10
CA GLU A 40 14.15 -6.17 -18.15
C GLU A 40 12.77 -6.50 -18.74
N ASP A 41 11.71 -6.11 -18.02
CA ASP A 41 10.31 -6.44 -18.31
C ASP A 41 9.70 -5.56 -19.42
N SER A 42 10.52 -4.98 -20.30
CA SER A 42 10.07 -4.09 -21.37
C SER A 42 9.32 -4.79 -22.50
N GLU A 43 9.40 -6.12 -22.56
CA GLU A 43 8.75 -6.93 -23.58
C GLU A 43 7.23 -7.08 -23.35
N TYR A 44 6.76 -6.92 -22.11
CA TYR A 44 5.37 -7.16 -21.74
C TYR A 44 4.68 -5.88 -21.29
N ILE A 45 3.59 -5.52 -21.97
CA ILE A 45 2.76 -4.38 -21.61
C ILE A 45 1.49 -4.92 -20.94
N PRO A 46 1.17 -4.50 -19.70
CA PRO A 46 -0.03 -4.94 -19.00
C PRO A 46 -1.30 -4.75 -19.84
N ASN A 47 -2.16 -5.77 -19.87
CA ASN A 47 -3.41 -5.81 -20.66
C ASN A 47 -3.25 -5.75 -22.19
N VAL A 48 -2.02 -5.80 -22.72
CA VAL A 48 -1.73 -5.79 -24.15
C VAL A 48 -0.98 -7.06 -24.56
N SER A 49 0.07 -7.42 -23.83
CA SER A 49 0.85 -8.63 -24.04
C SER A 49 0.18 -9.84 -23.38
N ASN A 50 -1.00 -10.21 -23.89
CA ASN A 50 -1.78 -11.35 -23.38
C ASN A 50 -1.06 -12.67 -23.67
N ALA A 51 -1.21 -13.64 -22.76
CA ALA A 51 -0.66 -14.98 -22.95
C ALA A 51 -1.47 -15.78 -23.99
N GLY A 52 -0.76 -16.56 -24.82
CA GLY A 52 -1.35 -17.38 -25.87
C GLY A 52 -1.58 -16.63 -27.18
N THR A 53 -2.18 -17.30 -28.16
CA THR A 53 -2.62 -16.62 -29.40
C THR A 53 -3.87 -15.77 -29.14
N PRO A 54 -4.17 -14.78 -30.01
CA PRO A 54 -5.39 -13.98 -29.88
C PRO A 54 -6.66 -14.84 -29.79
N GLU A 55 -6.72 -15.94 -30.55
CA GLU A 55 -7.86 -16.87 -30.56
C GLU A 55 -7.97 -17.67 -29.27
N GLU A 56 -6.84 -18.13 -28.70
CA GLU A 56 -6.82 -18.84 -27.41
C GLU A 56 -7.27 -17.92 -26.28
N HIS A 57 -6.80 -16.68 -26.29
CA HIS A 57 -7.18 -15.67 -25.31
C HIS A 57 -8.67 -15.32 -25.40
N GLU A 58 -9.20 -15.13 -26.61
CA GLU A 58 -10.63 -14.88 -26.82
C GLU A 58 -11.48 -16.06 -26.34
N ALA A 59 -11.09 -17.29 -26.68
CA ALA A 59 -11.79 -18.50 -26.23
C ALA A 59 -11.79 -18.63 -24.70
N LEU A 60 -10.67 -18.30 -24.04
CA LEU A 60 -10.58 -18.26 -22.58
C LEU A 60 -11.55 -17.24 -21.98
N LEU A 61 -11.56 -16.00 -22.50
CA LEU A 61 -12.46 -14.95 -22.01
C LEU A 61 -13.93 -15.33 -22.20
N GLN A 62 -14.29 -15.89 -23.36
CA GLN A 62 -15.64 -16.39 -23.61
C GLN A 62 -16.04 -17.49 -22.61
N ALA A 63 -15.13 -18.43 -22.31
CA ALA A 63 -15.37 -19.48 -21.32
C ALA A 63 -15.54 -18.91 -19.88
N LEU A 64 -14.79 -17.87 -19.53
CA LEU A 64 -14.84 -17.23 -18.21
C LEU A 64 -16.00 -16.24 -18.05
N GLN A 65 -16.56 -15.70 -19.13
CA GLN A 65 -17.51 -14.60 -19.10
C GLN A 65 -18.69 -14.87 -18.15
N SER A 66 -19.27 -16.07 -18.21
CA SER A 66 -20.39 -16.43 -17.33
C SER A 66 -20.03 -16.44 -15.84
N HIS A 67 -18.78 -16.72 -15.50
CA HIS A 67 -18.28 -16.69 -14.13
C HIS A 67 -17.98 -15.26 -13.69
N ILE A 68 -17.43 -14.44 -14.58
CA ILE A 68 -17.20 -13.01 -14.35
C ILE A 68 -18.54 -12.31 -14.07
N ASP A 69 -19.55 -12.55 -14.91
CA ASP A 69 -20.88 -11.94 -14.76
C ASP A 69 -21.53 -12.33 -13.42
N LYS A 70 -21.42 -13.61 -13.03
CA LYS A 70 -21.91 -14.08 -11.72
C LYS A 70 -21.15 -13.43 -10.56
N ASN A 71 -19.83 -13.29 -10.67
CA ASN A 71 -19.02 -12.66 -9.64
C ASN A 71 -19.35 -11.17 -9.49
N GLN A 72 -19.64 -10.46 -10.57
CA GLN A 72 -20.04 -9.06 -10.54
C GLN A 72 -21.41 -8.82 -9.88
N GLN A 73 -22.28 -9.83 -9.86
CA GLN A 73 -23.59 -9.77 -9.20
C GLN A 73 -23.50 -10.02 -7.68
N ILE A 74 -22.35 -10.48 -7.17
CA ILE A 74 -22.16 -10.69 -5.74
C ILE A 74 -22.19 -9.34 -5.04
N ALA A 75 -23.05 -9.22 -4.02
CA ALA A 75 -23.14 -7.99 -3.24
C ALA A 75 -21.79 -7.69 -2.57
N VAL A 76 -21.31 -6.45 -2.67
CA VAL A 76 -20.03 -6.00 -2.10
C VAL A 76 -19.97 -6.20 -0.58
N HIS A 77 -21.13 -6.23 0.10
CA HIS A 77 -21.26 -6.48 1.54
C HIS A 77 -21.42 -7.95 1.92
N SER A 78 -21.49 -8.85 0.94
CA SER A 78 -21.59 -10.27 1.24
C SER A 78 -20.25 -10.80 1.76
N LEU A 79 -20.31 -11.56 2.85
CA LEU A 79 -19.14 -12.23 3.40
C LEU A 79 -18.90 -13.54 2.67
N CYS A 80 -17.63 -13.92 2.52
CA CYS A 80 -17.25 -15.23 2.00
C CYS A 80 -17.84 -16.33 2.89
N ASN A 81 -18.50 -17.30 2.27
CA ASN A 81 -19.16 -18.42 2.96
C ASN A 81 -18.21 -19.60 3.25
N LEU A 82 -16.95 -19.51 2.82
CA LEU A 82 -15.95 -20.53 3.09
C LEU A 82 -15.52 -20.48 4.56
N PRO A 83 -15.50 -21.61 5.29
CA PRO A 83 -15.11 -21.64 6.69
C PRO A 83 -13.66 -21.15 6.90
N GLU A 84 -12.79 -21.34 5.91
CA GLU A 84 -11.40 -20.89 5.92
C GLU A 84 -11.26 -19.36 5.89
N ALA A 85 -12.30 -18.64 5.44
CA ALA A 85 -12.30 -17.18 5.44
C ALA A 85 -12.55 -16.57 6.84
N VAL A 86 -12.92 -17.39 7.83
CA VAL A 86 -13.20 -16.94 9.20
C VAL A 86 -11.88 -16.80 9.98
N VAL A 87 -11.46 -15.56 10.22
CA VAL A 87 -10.29 -15.27 11.07
C VAL A 87 -10.71 -15.24 12.53
N GLN A 88 -10.15 -16.15 13.33
CA GLN A 88 -10.34 -16.17 14.79
C GLN A 88 -9.09 -15.66 15.50
N LEU A 89 -9.25 -14.61 16.31
CA LEU A 89 -8.18 -14.08 17.15
C LEU A 89 -8.33 -14.64 18.58
N ASN A 90 -7.36 -15.43 19.03
CA ASN A 90 -7.33 -15.96 20.40
C ASN A 90 -6.83 -14.89 21.38
N THR A 91 -7.68 -13.93 21.72
CA THR A 91 -7.36 -12.88 22.69
C THR A 91 -7.82 -13.27 24.10
N PRO A 92 -7.03 -12.98 25.16
CA PRO A 92 -7.49 -13.21 26.53
C PRO A 92 -8.73 -12.36 26.84
N HIS A 93 -9.72 -12.96 27.51
CA HIS A 93 -10.98 -12.31 27.82
C HIS A 93 -10.78 -11.00 28.61
N GLY A 94 -11.42 -9.92 28.16
CA GLY A 94 -11.37 -8.60 28.79
C GLY A 94 -10.02 -7.87 28.67
N LYS A 95 -9.10 -8.35 27.82
CA LYS A 95 -7.86 -7.62 27.51
C LYS A 95 -8.01 -6.85 26.21
N HIS A 96 -7.75 -5.55 26.26
CA HIS A 96 -7.76 -4.65 25.10
C HIS A 96 -6.41 -3.96 24.98
N ALA A 97 -5.93 -3.79 23.75
CA ALA A 97 -4.76 -2.98 23.45
C ALA A 97 -5.22 -1.69 22.78
N HIS A 98 -4.89 -0.54 23.38
CA HIS A 98 -5.12 0.78 22.79
C HIS A 98 -3.76 1.35 22.41
N VAL A 99 -3.44 1.25 21.12
CA VAL A 99 -2.18 1.75 20.57
C VAL A 99 -2.48 3.06 19.83
N ARG A 100 -1.72 4.11 20.14
CA ARG A 100 -1.84 5.38 19.41
C ARG A 100 -1.37 5.19 17.98
N GLN A 101 -2.19 5.62 17.02
CA GLN A 101 -1.80 5.65 15.61
C GLN A 101 -0.61 6.61 15.41
N TYR A 102 0.43 6.14 14.73
CA TYR A 102 1.55 6.99 14.34
C TYR A 102 1.10 8.08 13.36
N SER A 103 1.75 9.24 13.41
CA SER A 103 1.43 10.35 12.51
C SER A 103 1.64 9.95 11.06
N ILE A 104 0.61 10.11 10.24
CA ILE A 104 0.68 9.94 8.79
C ILE A 104 1.35 11.19 8.20
N ALA A 105 2.21 11.00 7.20
CA ALA A 105 2.86 12.11 6.52
C ALA A 105 1.84 13.02 5.81
N SER A 106 1.96 14.33 5.92
CA SER A 106 0.98 15.29 5.37
C SER A 106 0.71 15.12 3.88
N LYS A 107 1.73 14.71 3.11
CA LYS A 107 1.60 14.46 1.67
C LYS A 107 0.71 13.26 1.34
N MET A 108 0.58 12.30 2.25
CA MET A 108 -0.23 11.09 2.07
C MET A 108 -1.67 11.26 2.54
N MET A 109 -1.96 12.28 3.35
CA MET A 109 -3.28 12.51 3.91
C MET A 109 -4.39 12.61 2.84
N PRO A 110 -4.20 13.29 1.69
CA PRO A 110 -5.24 13.34 0.66
C PRO A 110 -5.63 11.96 0.10
N ILE A 111 -4.65 11.07 -0.11
CA ILE A 111 -4.87 9.70 -0.61
C ILE A 111 -5.59 8.86 0.45
N PHE A 112 -5.18 9.03 1.71
CA PHE A 112 -5.83 8.37 2.84
C PHE A 112 -7.29 8.81 2.98
N ASP A 113 -7.55 10.11 2.95
CA ASP A 113 -8.90 10.67 3.08
C ASP A 113 -9.82 10.22 1.94
N GLU A 114 -9.32 10.16 0.71
CA GLU A 114 -10.05 9.61 -0.44
C GLU A 114 -10.42 8.14 -0.24
N SER A 115 -9.48 7.34 0.27
CA SER A 115 -9.71 5.91 0.54
C SER A 115 -10.75 5.72 1.64
N VAL A 116 -10.63 6.46 2.74
CA VAL A 116 -11.58 6.42 3.87
C VAL A 116 -12.96 6.85 3.42
N LYS A 117 -13.06 7.93 2.64
CA LYS A 117 -14.33 8.39 2.07
C LYS A 117 -14.98 7.30 1.21
N THR A 118 -14.22 6.71 0.29
CA THR A 118 -14.71 5.63 -0.57
C THR A 118 -15.22 4.44 0.25
N TRP A 119 -14.51 4.06 1.32
CA TRP A 119 -14.94 2.96 2.18
C TRP A 119 -16.19 3.28 3.00
N LEU A 120 -16.36 4.53 3.43
CA LEU A 120 -17.58 4.99 4.11
C LEU A 120 -18.78 5.00 3.16
N GLU A 121 -18.61 5.57 1.96
CA GLU A 121 -19.66 5.63 0.93
C GLU A 121 -20.09 4.24 0.49
N ASN A 122 -19.12 3.34 0.33
CA ASN A 122 -19.38 1.95 0.02
C ASN A 122 -19.85 1.17 1.25
N GLY A 123 -19.88 1.69 2.49
CA GLY A 123 -20.32 0.93 3.67
C GLY A 123 -19.40 -0.21 4.09
N VAL A 124 -18.12 -0.17 3.69
CA VAL A 124 -17.07 -1.11 4.12
C VAL A 124 -16.67 -0.84 5.57
N ILE A 125 -16.63 0.45 5.96
CA ILE A 125 -16.43 0.89 7.34
C ILE A 125 -17.64 1.69 7.82
N VAL A 126 -17.92 1.64 9.11
CA VAL A 126 -19.04 2.33 9.76
C VAL A 126 -18.52 3.25 10.87
N GLN A 127 -19.22 4.37 11.09
CA GLN A 127 -18.92 5.34 12.15
C GLN A 127 -19.60 4.97 13.47
#